data_AF-A0A7G7BD63-F1
#
_entry.id   AF-A0A7G7BD63-F1
#
_cell.length_a   1.000
_cell.length_b   1.000
_cell.length_c   1.000
_cell.angle_alpha   90.00
_cell.angle_beta   90.00
_cell.angle_gamma   90.00
#
_symmetry.space_group_name_H-M   'P 1'
#
loop_
_entity.id
_entity.type
_entity.pdbx_description
1 polymer ?
#
loop_
_entity_poly.entity_id
_entity_poly.type
_entity_poly.pdbx_seq_one_letter_code
_entity_poly.pdbx_strand_id
1 'polypeptide(L)'
;MRRRVLHTAVALCLTTALTHVGLVFLHVAPSNVVSQRYRSQVDAWVYPLFEQNWRLFAPDPDSVNRQISARTAHTTPDGSLQVSGWVDLTAVDASAIEHNAFPSHTSQNMLRRSWTSYVELHGGDDLSRSDRAVMMQRYLRNIAADRMAERDGKPFENIQLRVVTLPVAAPGSTDRDRRAAAPKNAETRLLPWWKVASDA
;
A
#
# COMPACT_ATOMS: atom_id res chain seq x y z
N MET A 1 28.33 14.43 -47.97
CA MET A 1 27.11 13.98 -47.25
C MET A 1 27.40 13.15 -46.00
N ARG A 2 28.13 12.03 -46.08
CA ARG A 2 28.46 11.15 -44.93
C ARG A 2 29.11 11.85 -43.72
N ARG A 3 30.09 12.74 -43.93
CA ARG A 3 30.75 13.47 -42.81
C ARG A 3 29.81 14.41 -42.05
N ARG A 4 28.87 15.07 -42.76
CA ARG A 4 27.89 15.97 -42.13
C ARG A 4 26.92 15.16 -41.26
N VAL A 5 26.41 14.03 -41.79
CA VAL A 5 25.55 13.11 -41.03
C VAL A 5 26.28 12.60 -39.78
N LEU A 6 27.55 12.21 -39.91
CA LEU A 6 28.36 11.78 -38.77
C LEU A 6 28.50 12.90 -37.71
N HIS A 7 28.85 14.12 -38.13
CA HIS A 7 28.99 15.23 -37.19
C HIS A 7 27.67 15.57 -36.49
N THR A 8 26.55 15.53 -37.21
CA THR A 8 25.22 15.73 -36.62
C THR A 8 24.88 14.64 -35.61
N ALA A 9 25.15 13.37 -35.93
CA ALA A 9 24.93 12.26 -35.00
C ALA A 9 25.80 12.41 -33.73
N VAL A 10 27.08 12.73 -33.89
CA VAL A 10 28.00 12.96 -32.76
C VAL A 10 27.52 14.13 -31.89
N ALA A 11 27.13 15.26 -32.51
CA ALA A 11 26.62 16.42 -31.78
C ALA A 11 25.34 16.09 -30.99
N LEU A 12 24.43 15.31 -31.58
CA LEU A 12 23.22 14.85 -30.91
C LEU A 12 23.56 13.96 -29.71
N CYS A 13 24.40 12.94 -29.91
CA CYS A 13 24.83 12.05 -28.83
C CYS A 13 25.50 12.80 -27.68
N LEU A 14 26.39 13.73 -28.00
CA LEU A 14 27.09 14.55 -26.99
C LEU A 14 26.10 15.42 -26.20
N THR A 15 25.15 16.05 -26.89
CA THR A 15 24.13 16.90 -26.27
C THR A 15 23.24 16.08 -25.33
N THR A 16 22.79 14.89 -25.78
CA THR A 16 21.99 13.99 -24.95
C THR A 16 22.77 13.50 -23.72
N ALA A 17 24.04 13.13 -23.88
CA ALA A 17 24.88 12.68 -22.77
C ALA A 17 25.11 13.78 -21.73
N LEU A 18 25.44 15.00 -22.16
CA LEU A 18 25.60 16.14 -21.26
C LEU A 18 24.30 16.51 -20.55
N THR A 19 23.17 16.45 -21.25
CA THR A 19 21.84 16.67 -20.66
C THR A 19 21.54 15.61 -19.59
N HIS A 20 21.80 14.33 -19.89
CA HIS A 20 21.60 13.25 -18.94
C HIS A 20 22.45 13.42 -17.68
N VAL A 21 23.75 13.69 -17.83
CA VAL A 21 24.66 13.94 -16.69
C VAL A 21 24.18 15.12 -15.85
N GLY A 22 23.74 16.22 -16.48
CA GLY A 22 23.20 17.38 -15.78
C GLY A 22 21.92 17.07 -14.99
N LEU A 23 20.98 16.34 -15.59
CA LEU A 23 19.72 15.97 -14.93
C LEU A 23 19.94 14.97 -13.78
N VAL A 24 20.81 13.98 -13.96
CA VAL A 24 21.19 13.05 -12.88
C VAL A 24 21.91 13.79 -11.76
N PHE A 25 22.80 14.73 -12.08
CA PHE A 25 23.43 15.57 -11.06
C PHE A 25 22.39 16.36 -10.27
N LEU A 26 21.42 17.02 -10.93
CA LEU A 26 20.35 17.75 -10.24
C LEU A 26 19.45 16.85 -9.39
N HIS A 27 19.29 15.59 -9.77
CA HIS A 27 18.51 14.60 -9.03
C HIS A 27 19.22 14.13 -7.75
N VAL A 28 20.54 13.90 -7.81
CA VAL A 28 21.32 13.35 -6.67
C VAL A 28 21.92 14.44 -5.78
N ALA A 29 22.15 15.64 -6.31
CA ALA A 29 22.72 16.75 -5.54
C ALA A 29 21.77 17.21 -4.41
N PRO A 30 22.32 17.83 -3.34
CA PRO A 30 21.50 18.49 -2.32
C PRO A 30 20.49 19.48 -2.93
N SER A 31 19.32 19.60 -2.30
CA SER A 31 18.22 20.42 -2.80
C SER A 31 18.66 21.88 -3.00
N ASN A 32 18.37 22.43 -4.17
CA ASN A 32 18.72 23.80 -4.55
C ASN A 32 17.60 24.43 -5.38
N VAL A 33 17.68 25.75 -5.62
CA VAL A 33 16.62 26.49 -6.32
C VAL A 33 16.34 25.98 -7.73
N VAL A 34 17.36 25.46 -8.42
CA VAL A 34 17.22 24.94 -9.79
C VAL A 34 16.54 23.58 -9.77
N SER A 35 17.00 22.65 -8.92
CA SER A 35 16.39 21.32 -8.80
C SER A 35 14.95 21.37 -8.28
N GLN A 36 14.62 22.34 -7.42
CA GLN A 36 13.24 22.56 -6.97
C GLN A 36 12.36 23.10 -8.10
N ARG A 37 12.83 24.10 -8.86
CA ARG A 37 12.08 24.72 -9.95
C ARG A 37 11.78 23.75 -11.10
N TYR A 38 12.73 22.87 -11.41
CA TYR A 38 12.63 21.94 -12.54
C TYR A 38 12.42 20.48 -12.10
N ARG A 39 11.88 20.26 -10.89
CA ARG A 39 11.71 18.93 -10.30
C ARG A 39 10.95 17.98 -11.23
N SER A 40 9.82 18.43 -11.78
CA SER A 40 8.99 17.57 -12.63
C SER A 40 9.71 17.11 -13.91
N GLN A 41 10.54 17.97 -14.53
CA GLN A 41 11.31 17.63 -15.72
C GLN A 41 12.47 16.68 -15.39
N VAL A 42 13.16 16.92 -14.27
CA VAL A 42 14.21 16.03 -13.78
C VAL A 42 13.62 14.65 -13.49
N ASP A 43 12.51 14.59 -12.75
CA ASP A 43 11.83 13.36 -12.38
C ASP A 43 11.34 12.58 -13.62
N ALA A 44 10.76 13.28 -14.60
CA ALA A 44 10.30 12.66 -15.84
C ALA A 44 11.43 12.06 -16.69
N TRP A 45 12.65 12.59 -16.60
CA TRP A 45 13.82 12.04 -17.29
C TRP A 45 14.47 10.88 -16.53
N VAL A 46 14.53 10.97 -15.20
CA VAL A 46 15.26 10.01 -14.35
C VAL A 46 14.44 8.75 -14.05
N TYR A 47 13.20 8.89 -13.57
CA TYR A 47 12.42 7.76 -13.07
C TYR A 47 12.03 6.68 -14.08
N PRO A 48 11.98 6.90 -15.41
CA PRO A 48 11.74 5.80 -16.35
C PRO A 48 12.86 4.76 -16.38
N LEU A 49 14.11 5.13 -16.04
CA LEU A 49 15.29 4.28 -16.20
C LEU A 49 16.15 4.14 -14.93
N PHE A 50 16.02 5.06 -13.97
CA PHE A 50 16.87 5.15 -12.77
C PHE A 50 16.04 5.40 -11.51
N GLU A 51 15.23 4.43 -11.11
CA GLU A 51 14.55 4.48 -9.81
C GLU A 51 15.54 4.15 -8.68
N GLN A 52 15.86 5.14 -7.82
CA GLN A 52 16.73 4.93 -6.65
C GLN A 52 15.92 4.40 -5.46
N ASN A 53 15.69 3.09 -5.42
CA ASN A 53 15.04 2.45 -4.28
C ASN A 53 16.03 1.62 -3.45
N TRP A 54 16.63 2.25 -2.43
CA TRP A 54 17.59 1.60 -1.52
C TRP A 54 16.97 0.59 -0.54
N ARG A 55 15.63 0.44 -0.55
CA ARG A 55 14.93 -0.55 0.29
C ARG A 55 15.30 -1.99 -0.04
N LEU A 56 16.01 -2.26 -1.13
CA LEU A 56 16.46 -3.60 -1.51
C LEU A 56 17.55 -4.16 -0.57
N PHE A 57 18.40 -3.30 0.01
CA PHE A 57 19.58 -3.76 0.79
C PHE A 57 19.43 -3.60 2.30
N ALA A 58 18.57 -2.72 2.76
CA ALA A 58 18.24 -2.56 4.17
C ALA A 58 16.78 -2.10 4.28
N PRO A 59 15.80 -2.98 4.02
CA PRO A 59 14.43 -2.66 4.33
C PRO A 59 14.32 -2.46 5.84
N ASP A 60 13.80 -1.31 6.26
CA ASP A 60 13.40 -1.16 7.66
C ASP A 60 12.34 -2.24 7.94
N PRO A 61 12.61 -3.19 8.85
CA PRO A 61 11.64 -4.21 9.17
C PRO A 61 10.40 -3.51 9.76
N ASP A 62 9.22 -4.01 9.38
CA ASP A 62 7.97 -3.55 9.99
C ASP A 62 8.09 -3.70 11.52
N SER A 63 8.12 -2.58 12.23
CA SER A 63 8.17 -2.55 13.70
C SER A 63 6.81 -2.74 14.35
N VAL A 64 5.79 -3.05 13.55
CA VAL A 64 4.40 -3.23 13.98
C VAL A 64 3.74 -4.42 13.28
N ASN A 65 2.92 -5.14 14.02
CA ASN A 65 1.95 -6.10 13.52
C ASN A 65 0.62 -5.40 13.27
N ARG A 66 -0.06 -5.72 12.17
CA ARG A 66 -1.34 -5.11 11.80
C ARG A 66 -2.37 -6.20 11.62
N GLN A 67 -3.40 -6.17 12.44
CA GLN A 67 -4.57 -7.04 12.34
C GLN A 67 -5.67 -6.28 11.60
N ILE A 68 -6.06 -6.78 10.43
CA ILE A 68 -7.11 -6.20 9.60
C ILE A 68 -8.36 -7.07 9.77
N SER A 69 -9.40 -6.49 10.34
CA SER A 69 -10.70 -7.12 10.49
C SER A 69 -11.73 -6.45 9.58
N ALA A 70 -12.74 -7.19 9.16
CA ALA A 70 -13.91 -6.67 8.46
C ALA A 70 -15.20 -7.03 9.18
N ARG A 71 -16.22 -6.19 9.02
CA ARG A 71 -17.61 -6.50 9.31
C ARG A 71 -18.49 -5.98 8.18
N THR A 72 -19.64 -6.60 8.02
CA THR A 72 -20.59 -6.31 6.96
C THR A 72 -21.88 -5.75 7.55
N ALA A 73 -22.62 -5.02 6.74
CA ALA A 73 -23.97 -4.60 7.07
C ALA A 73 -24.90 -4.89 5.89
N HIS A 74 -26.09 -5.40 6.20
CA HIS A 74 -27.16 -5.59 5.23
C HIS A 74 -28.47 -4.98 5.74
N THR A 75 -29.29 -4.50 4.82
CA THR A 75 -30.63 -3.99 5.13
C THR A 75 -31.64 -5.12 4.97
N THR A 76 -32.37 -5.43 6.03
CA THR A 76 -33.40 -6.48 6.01
C THR A 76 -34.67 -5.98 5.32
N PRO A 77 -35.60 -6.88 4.92
CA PRO A 77 -36.85 -6.49 4.26
C PRO A 77 -37.74 -5.54 5.08
N ASP A 78 -37.61 -5.55 6.41
CA ASP A 78 -38.30 -4.64 7.34
C ASP A 78 -37.62 -3.25 7.45
N GLY A 79 -36.54 -3.01 6.70
CA GLY A 79 -35.78 -1.77 6.69
C GLY A 79 -34.77 -1.64 7.83
N SER A 80 -34.60 -2.64 8.70
CA SER A 80 -33.60 -2.59 9.76
C SER A 80 -32.17 -2.86 9.23
N LEU A 81 -31.17 -2.19 9.81
CA LEU A 81 -29.77 -2.41 9.46
C LEU A 81 -29.18 -3.50 10.38
N GLN A 82 -28.83 -4.64 9.80
CA GLN A 82 -28.18 -5.74 10.51
C GLN A 82 -26.67 -5.69 10.27
N VAL A 83 -25.90 -5.56 11.35
CA VAL A 83 -24.44 -5.46 11.32
C VAL A 83 -23.84 -6.75 11.88
N SER A 84 -22.91 -7.36 11.14
CA SER A 84 -22.22 -8.57 11.58
C SER A 84 -21.11 -8.29 12.60
N GLY A 85 -20.62 -9.35 13.24
CA GLY A 85 -19.44 -9.29 14.08
C GLY A 85 -18.16 -9.03 13.28
N TRP A 86 -17.09 -8.68 13.98
CA TRP A 86 -15.77 -8.53 13.37
C TRP A 86 -15.18 -9.89 13.00
N VAL A 87 -14.66 -9.98 11.78
CA VAL A 87 -13.96 -11.13 11.22
C VAL A 87 -12.52 -10.76 10.98
N ASP A 88 -11.58 -11.55 11.46
CA ASP A 88 -10.15 -11.32 11.25
C ASP A 88 -9.71 -11.83 9.87
N LEU A 89 -9.47 -10.91 8.94
CA LEU A 89 -9.00 -11.24 7.59
C LEU A 89 -7.51 -11.58 7.59
N THR A 90 -6.73 -11.01 8.51
CA THR A 90 -5.31 -11.32 8.67
C THR A 90 -5.12 -12.76 9.14
N ALA A 91 -5.99 -13.27 10.02
CA ALA A 91 -5.93 -14.67 10.46
C ALA A 91 -6.16 -15.66 9.32
N VAL A 92 -7.01 -15.33 8.34
CA VAL A 92 -7.21 -16.16 7.13
C VAL A 92 -5.90 -16.26 6.35
N ASP A 93 -5.25 -15.13 6.08
CA ASP A 93 -3.97 -15.10 5.37
C ASP A 93 -2.86 -15.81 6.15
N ALA A 94 -2.78 -15.60 7.47
CA ALA A 94 -1.82 -16.26 8.34
C ALA A 94 -1.97 -17.79 8.30
N SER A 95 -3.19 -18.31 8.39
CA SER A 95 -3.44 -19.77 8.34
C SER A 95 -3.03 -20.42 7.02
N ALA A 96 -3.06 -19.68 5.91
CA ALA A 96 -2.60 -20.17 4.60
C ALA A 96 -1.07 -20.15 4.45
N ILE A 97 -0.39 -19.40 5.32
CA ILE A 97 1.07 -19.24 5.35
C ILE A 97 1.71 -20.18 6.37
N GLU A 98 1.13 -20.28 7.56
CA GLU A 98 1.63 -21.10 8.65
C GLU A 98 1.77 -22.57 8.23
N HIS A 99 2.92 -23.16 8.55
CA HIS A 99 3.27 -24.55 8.21
C HIS A 99 3.27 -24.89 6.71
N ASN A 100 3.21 -23.90 5.83
CA ASN A 100 3.33 -24.09 4.38
C ASN A 100 4.79 -23.82 3.94
N ALA A 101 5.44 -24.79 3.31
CA ALA A 101 6.81 -24.63 2.82
C ALA A 101 6.91 -23.66 1.62
N PHE A 102 5.82 -23.50 0.86
CA PHE A 102 5.75 -22.65 -0.32
C PHE A 102 4.46 -21.83 -0.31
N PRO A 103 4.30 -20.90 0.66
CA PRO A 103 3.08 -20.12 0.78
C PRO A 103 2.89 -19.22 -0.43
N SER A 104 1.64 -19.04 -0.88
CA SER A 104 1.37 -18.21 -2.05
C SER A 104 1.73 -16.75 -1.77
N HIS A 105 2.27 -16.04 -2.77
CA HIS A 105 2.51 -14.60 -2.64
C HIS A 105 1.22 -13.81 -2.40
N THR A 106 0.09 -14.32 -2.91
CA THR A 106 -1.24 -13.74 -2.68
C THR A 106 -1.58 -13.73 -1.20
N SER A 107 -1.52 -14.88 -0.52
CA SER A 107 -1.77 -14.99 0.92
C SER A 107 -0.81 -14.12 1.72
N GLN A 108 0.46 -14.05 1.33
CA GLN A 108 1.47 -13.26 2.03
C GLN A 108 1.30 -11.74 1.88
N ASN A 109 0.85 -11.28 0.72
CA ASN A 109 1.02 -9.88 0.34
C ASN A 109 -0.24 -9.14 -0.08
N MET A 110 -1.30 -9.80 -0.53
CA MET A 110 -2.44 -9.12 -1.14
C MET A 110 -3.09 -8.13 -0.16
N LEU A 111 -3.48 -8.60 1.03
CA LEU A 111 -4.11 -7.76 2.05
C LEU A 111 -3.11 -6.77 2.68
N ARG A 112 -1.87 -7.22 2.93
CA ARG A 112 -0.82 -6.39 3.55
C ARG A 112 -0.43 -5.22 2.66
N ARG A 113 -0.19 -5.47 1.36
CA ARG A 113 0.24 -4.44 0.41
C ARG A 113 -0.91 -3.50 0.05
N SER A 114 -2.14 -4.00 -0.08
CA SER A 114 -3.30 -3.14 -0.31
C SER A 114 -3.51 -2.16 0.85
N TRP A 115 -3.38 -2.61 2.11
CA TRP A 115 -3.38 -1.73 3.27
C TRP A 115 -2.24 -0.70 3.26
N THR A 116 -1.01 -1.15 2.98
CA THR A 116 0.16 -0.27 2.95
C THR A 116 -0.03 0.86 1.93
N SER A 117 -0.46 0.52 0.70
CA SER A 117 -0.74 1.51 -0.33
C SER A 117 -1.96 2.38 -0.02
N TYR A 118 -2.96 1.85 0.68
CA TYR A 118 -4.11 2.64 1.14
C TYR A 118 -3.65 3.75 2.09
N VAL A 119 -2.86 3.42 3.11
CA VAL A 119 -2.34 4.39 4.09
C VAL A 119 -1.42 5.42 3.43
N GLU A 120 -0.55 4.99 2.51
CA GLU A 120 0.34 5.89 1.77
C GLU A 120 -0.44 6.95 0.98
N LEU A 121 -1.58 6.58 0.42
CA LEU A 121 -2.39 7.47 -0.43
C LEU A 121 -3.43 8.30 0.35
N HIS A 122 -3.91 7.83 1.51
CA HIS A 122 -4.96 8.49 2.29
C HIS A 122 -4.43 9.20 3.55
N GLY A 123 -3.17 8.98 3.94
CA GLY A 123 -2.62 9.57 5.17
C GLY A 123 -3.44 9.14 6.39
N GLY A 124 -3.88 10.11 7.20
CA GLY A 124 -4.62 9.87 8.46
C GLY A 124 -6.14 10.11 8.42
N ASP A 125 -6.70 10.71 7.36
CA ASP A 125 -8.10 11.17 7.32
C ASP A 125 -9.01 10.36 6.38
N ASP A 126 -8.50 9.26 5.81
CA ASP A 126 -9.24 8.35 4.92
C ASP A 126 -9.82 9.03 3.66
N LEU A 127 -9.33 10.23 3.29
CA LEU A 127 -9.82 10.98 2.14
C LEU A 127 -9.07 10.62 0.85
N SER A 128 -9.80 10.16 -0.18
CA SER A 128 -9.22 9.88 -1.50
C SER A 128 -8.99 11.17 -2.30
N ARG A 129 -7.75 11.67 -2.34
CA ARG A 129 -7.39 12.92 -3.04
C ARG A 129 -6.86 12.74 -4.46
N SER A 130 -6.82 11.52 -4.97
CA SER A 130 -6.37 11.18 -6.32
C SER A 130 -7.09 9.96 -6.86
N ASP A 131 -7.12 9.80 -8.19
CA ASP A 131 -7.68 8.61 -8.83
C ASP A 131 -6.98 7.33 -8.36
N ARG A 132 -5.66 7.42 -8.11
CA ARG A 132 -4.88 6.31 -7.55
C ARG A 132 -5.35 5.94 -6.13
N ALA A 133 -5.69 6.93 -5.29
CA ALA A 133 -6.24 6.70 -3.96
C ALA A 133 -7.62 6.01 -4.04
N VAL A 134 -8.50 6.49 -4.93
CA VAL A 134 -9.83 5.87 -5.16
C VAL A 134 -9.68 4.41 -5.62
N MET A 135 -8.77 4.16 -6.57
CA MET A 135 -8.48 2.81 -7.06
C MET A 135 -7.99 1.89 -5.93
N MET A 136 -7.05 2.37 -5.10
CA MET A 136 -6.50 1.56 -4.01
C MET A 136 -7.52 1.30 -2.89
N GLN A 137 -8.39 2.27 -2.59
CA GLN A 137 -9.53 2.05 -1.70
C GLN A 137 -10.45 0.96 -2.25
N ARG A 138 -10.80 1.03 -3.54
CA ARG A 138 -11.65 0.01 -4.19
C ARG A 138 -11.00 -1.37 -4.14
N TYR A 139 -9.69 -1.45 -4.38
CA TYR A 139 -8.94 -2.70 -4.32
C TYR A 139 -8.98 -3.31 -2.91
N LEU A 140 -8.67 -2.53 -1.87
CA LEU A 140 -8.73 -2.99 -0.47
C LEU A 140 -10.15 -3.42 -0.07
N ARG A 141 -11.17 -2.64 -0.47
CA ARG A 141 -12.58 -2.99 -0.25
C ARG A 141 -12.93 -4.32 -0.89
N ASN A 142 -12.58 -4.54 -2.15
CA ASN A 142 -12.92 -5.76 -2.89
C ASN A 142 -12.26 -6.98 -2.27
N ILE A 143 -10.96 -6.88 -1.92
CA ILE A 143 -10.24 -7.92 -1.19
C ILE A 143 -10.98 -8.34 0.10
N ALA A 144 -11.50 -7.37 0.86
CA ALA A 144 -12.24 -7.65 2.08
C ALA A 144 -13.64 -8.22 1.78
N ALA A 145 -14.32 -7.71 0.76
CA ALA A 145 -15.63 -8.18 0.35
C ALA A 145 -15.59 -9.64 -0.15
N ASP A 146 -14.62 -9.98 -1.00
CA ASP A 146 -14.44 -11.33 -1.54
C ASP A 146 -14.26 -12.35 -0.42
N ARG A 147 -13.37 -12.05 0.55
CA ARG A 147 -13.17 -12.92 1.72
C ARG A 147 -14.41 -13.06 2.61
N MET A 148 -15.18 -11.98 2.77
CA MET A 148 -16.42 -12.04 3.54
C MET A 148 -17.49 -12.87 2.81
N ALA A 149 -17.56 -12.77 1.48
CA ALA A 149 -18.47 -13.55 0.65
C ALA A 149 -18.12 -15.06 0.68
N GLU A 150 -16.84 -15.41 0.58
CA GLU A 150 -16.36 -16.80 0.65
C GLU A 150 -16.65 -17.47 2.01
N ARG A 151 -16.64 -16.69 3.10
CA ARG A 151 -16.82 -17.23 4.45
C ARG A 151 -18.28 -17.61 4.76
N ASP A 152 -19.18 -16.65 4.59
CA ASP A 152 -20.56 -16.77 5.10
C ASP A 152 -21.59 -16.94 3.98
N GLY A 153 -21.24 -16.63 2.71
CA GLY A 153 -22.16 -16.66 1.56
C GLY A 153 -23.35 -15.71 1.66
N LYS A 154 -23.41 -14.87 2.70
CA LYS A 154 -24.52 -13.95 2.96
C LYS A 154 -24.35 -12.68 2.12
N PRO A 155 -25.42 -12.17 1.51
CA PRO A 155 -25.37 -10.87 0.84
C PRO A 155 -25.16 -9.74 1.86
N PHE A 156 -24.45 -8.70 1.45
CA PHE A 156 -24.27 -7.47 2.20
C PHE A 156 -24.05 -6.30 1.25
N GLU A 157 -24.55 -5.12 1.60
CA GLU A 157 -24.40 -3.93 0.76
C GLU A 157 -23.25 -3.02 1.23
N ASN A 158 -22.82 -3.17 2.48
CA ASN A 158 -21.77 -2.34 3.05
C ASN A 158 -20.74 -3.19 3.80
N ILE A 159 -19.49 -2.73 3.76
CA ILE A 159 -18.38 -3.31 4.51
C ILE A 159 -17.64 -2.22 5.26
N GLN A 160 -17.17 -2.54 6.46
CA GLN A 160 -16.29 -1.70 7.24
C GLN A 160 -15.06 -2.49 7.65
N LEU A 161 -13.90 -1.85 7.55
CA LEU A 161 -12.64 -2.41 7.99
C LEU A 161 -12.19 -1.74 9.28
N ARG A 162 -11.51 -2.52 10.12
CA ARG A 162 -10.81 -2.07 11.31
C ARG A 162 -9.39 -2.58 11.23
N VAL A 163 -8.42 -1.70 11.45
CA VAL A 163 -7.01 -2.06 11.54
C VAL A 163 -6.52 -1.79 12.95
N VAL A 164 -6.03 -2.83 13.61
CA VAL A 164 -5.38 -2.73 14.93
C VAL A 164 -3.88 -2.90 14.70
N THR A 165 -3.13 -1.85 15.01
CA THR A 165 -1.67 -1.81 14.88
C THR A 165 -1.04 -2.01 16.25
N LEU A 166 -0.20 -3.03 16.38
CA LEU A 166 0.46 -3.45 17.60
C LEU A 166 1.98 -3.38 17.41
N PRO A 167 2.75 -2.70 18.27
CA PRO A 167 4.20 -2.74 18.21
C PRO A 167 4.73 -4.18 18.28
N VAL A 168 5.72 -4.48 17.43
CA VAL A 168 6.50 -5.71 17.53
C VAL A 168 7.33 -5.63 18.82
N ALA A 169 7.23 -6.66 19.64
CA ALA A 169 7.92 -6.70 20.91
C ALA A 169 9.44 -6.79 20.71
N ALA A 170 10.19 -6.10 21.57
CA ALA A 170 11.64 -6.16 21.55
C ALA A 170 12.16 -7.60 21.76
N PRO A 171 13.30 -7.97 21.16
CA PRO A 171 13.93 -9.26 21.41
C PRO A 171 14.12 -9.50 22.92
N GLY A 172 13.76 -10.68 23.40
CA GLY A 172 13.85 -11.06 24.82
C GLY A 172 12.63 -10.73 25.69
N SER A 173 11.59 -10.07 25.16
CA SER A 173 10.33 -9.88 25.88
C SER A 173 9.67 -11.23 26.23
N THR A 174 9.08 -11.38 27.42
CA THR A 174 8.28 -12.58 27.73
C THR A 174 6.86 -12.46 27.16
N ASP A 175 6.12 -13.57 27.01
CA ASP A 175 4.72 -13.52 26.58
C ASP A 175 3.82 -12.71 27.52
N ARG A 176 4.14 -12.70 28.81
CA ARG A 176 3.46 -11.87 29.79
C ARG A 176 3.65 -10.39 29.48
N ASP A 177 4.88 -9.97 29.19
CA ASP A 177 5.22 -8.59 28.86
C ASP A 177 4.54 -8.14 27.56
N ARG A 178 4.54 -9.02 26.55
CA ARG A 178 3.82 -8.78 25.28
C ARG A 178 2.34 -8.55 25.50
N ARG A 179 1.69 -9.44 26.26
CA ARG A 179 0.25 -9.38 26.51
C ARG A 179 -0.15 -8.17 27.36
N ALA A 180 0.72 -7.75 28.28
CA ALA A 180 0.50 -6.56 29.11
C ALA A 180 0.68 -5.24 28.33
N ALA A 181 1.60 -5.20 27.37
CA ALA A 181 1.88 -4.00 26.57
C ALA A 181 0.94 -3.84 25.36
N ALA A 182 0.45 -4.94 24.79
CA ALA A 182 -0.37 -4.95 23.57
C ALA A 182 -1.59 -4.00 23.61
N PRO A 183 -2.51 -4.06 24.60
CA PRO A 183 -3.68 -3.18 24.61
C PRO A 183 -3.34 -1.71 24.91
N LYS A 184 -2.23 -1.44 25.61
CA LYS A 184 -1.83 -0.06 25.96
C LYS A 184 -1.27 0.71 24.77
N ASN A 185 -0.62 0.00 23.85
CA ASN A 185 0.08 0.59 22.71
C ASN A 185 -0.62 0.29 21.38
N ALA A 186 -1.84 -0.24 21.42
CA ALA A 186 -2.61 -0.58 20.22
C ALA A 186 -3.22 0.68 19.61
N GLU A 187 -2.86 0.99 18.37
CA GLU A 187 -3.55 2.01 17.60
C GLU A 187 -4.67 1.34 16.79
N THR A 188 -5.91 1.77 16.99
CA THR A 188 -7.06 1.27 16.23
C THR A 188 -7.53 2.32 15.24
N ARG A 189 -7.46 1.99 13.94
CA ARG A 189 -8.03 2.80 12.85
C ARG A 189 -9.29 2.12 12.33
N LEU A 190 -10.42 2.82 12.43
CA LEU A 190 -11.70 2.38 11.91
C LEU A 190 -11.97 3.12 10.60
N LEU A 191 -12.02 2.40 9.49
CA LEU A 191 -12.29 3.01 8.19
C LEU A 191 -13.77 3.39 8.05
N PRO A 192 -14.11 4.35 7.18
CA PRO A 192 -15.50 4.64 6.86
C PRO A 192 -16.20 3.41 6.26
N TRP A 193 -17.53 3.38 6.37
CA TRP A 193 -18.33 2.39 5.68
C TRP A 193 -18.22 2.57 4.17
N TRP A 194 -17.95 1.48 3.46
CA TRP A 194 -17.91 1.46 2.01
C TRP A 194 -19.06 0.62 1.47
N LYS A 195 -19.78 1.18 0.49
CA LYS A 195 -20.71 0.40 -0.32
C LYS A 195 -19.93 -0.62 -1.14
N VAL A 196 -20.36 -1.86 -1.09
CA VAL A 196 -19.90 -2.93 -1.98
C VAL A 196 -20.84 -2.92 -3.17
N ALA A 197 -20.31 -2.68 -4.36
CA ALA A 197 -21.11 -2.81 -5.55
C ALA A 197 -21.38 -4.32 -5.71
N SER A 198 -22.64 -4.71 -5.79
CA SER A 198 -22.99 -5.98 -6.41
C SER A 198 -22.51 -5.88 -7.85
N ASP A 199 -21.47 -6.62 -8.20
CA ASP A 199 -20.99 -6.67 -9.57
C ASP A 199 -22.17 -7.05 -10.48
N ALA A 200 -22.43 -6.20 -11.47
CA ALA A 200 -23.45 -6.40 -12.50
C ALA A 200 -22.96 -7.36 -13.59
#